data_AF-A0A1E1XEV1-F1
#
_entry.id   AF-A0A1E1XEV1-F1
#
_cell.length_a   1.000
_cell.length_b   1.000
_cell.length_c   1.000
_cell.angle_alpha   90.00
_cell.angle_beta   90.00
_cell.angle_gamma   90.00
#
_symmetry.space_group_name_H-M   'P 1'
#
loop_
_entity.id
_entity.type
_entity.pdbx_description
1 polymer ?
#
loop_
_entity_poly.entity_id
_entity_poly.type
_entity_poly.pdbx_seq_one_letter_code
_entity_poly.pdbx_strand_id
1 'polypeptide(L)'
;FFYNADLRSQNGLGEESIYVFPEVYEERQGTSEKVLVIHDGYSLNLRRASVLADTLLLRDETEDGIIDTYVDGAQYERHLYKDALNQASLLVAPRSEGKYKIVGLLNLTHRIEPLTSSERSSAGRNPHRISKVIVEDGIYAVAEEAEHKFEERANVHRKGGQSLPTDFTIELYFISDLEHTKKFKKNADHVEYVTLFMLSVSLQLQQLHPPGSILIKAIHGTYTKKQPYVNLTTDGRLLADETLIQLSMHTWKSSAVLRSDIFYLATGRDAAYHHNGAISSALLGLAHVKGACNEKTKFAVGEDITEPFSGVHTAIHEIGHLIGAKHDGEDYSIVACRAENGYIMSPTSGGIRNYLFSLCSKLAFNEFLRSPDSSCLKDVISQSRIVLLPQDRVPKMGAAVNRAEYCWQYFAYREASYDPVGTADDQCSFRCKLVGKNGKAEYAEIWAPDAIPCDKSDAKRKCRSGVCLPVNKSPRIGQKNQIIK
;
A
#
# COMPACT_ATOMS: atom_id res chain seq x y z
N PHE A 1 3.49 24.35 -20.67
CA PHE A 1 3.28 25.75 -21.06
C PHE A 1 2.22 26.34 -20.15
N PHE A 2 2.62 26.96 -19.05
CA PHE A 2 1.75 27.76 -18.20
C PHE A 2 2.02 29.23 -18.55
N TYR A 3 1.01 29.97 -18.98
CA TYR A 3 1.12 31.40 -19.19
C TYR A 3 0.53 32.13 -17.97
N ASN A 4 1.25 33.16 -17.55
CA ASN A 4 0.98 34.07 -16.45
C ASN A 4 -0.47 34.61 -16.48
N ALA A 5 -1.11 34.58 -15.32
CA ALA A 5 -2.08 35.61 -14.95
C ALA A 5 -1.63 36.19 -13.60
N ASP A 6 -1.18 37.45 -13.65
CA ASP A 6 -0.80 38.29 -12.53
C ASP A 6 -1.94 38.46 -11.51
N LEU A 7 -1.66 38.12 -10.25
CA LEU A 7 -2.35 38.67 -9.08
C LEU A 7 -1.30 38.99 -7.99
N ARG A 8 -0.62 40.13 -8.13
CA ARG A 8 -0.01 40.87 -7.01
C ARG A 8 -1.10 41.80 -6.45
N SER A 9 -1.28 42.09 -5.16
CA SER A 9 -0.51 41.89 -3.93
C SER A 9 -1.45 42.29 -2.78
N GLN A 10 -1.38 41.61 -1.63
CA GLN A 10 -1.05 42.26 -0.35
C GLN A 10 -0.88 41.23 0.80
N ASN A 11 0.37 41.10 1.22
CA ASN A 11 0.96 40.53 2.44
C ASN A 11 0.06 39.79 3.46
N GLY A 12 0.26 38.47 3.47
CA GLY A 12 0.14 37.57 4.62
C GLY A 12 0.59 36.18 4.16
N LEU A 13 1.62 35.61 4.79
CA LEU A 13 2.07 34.23 4.54
C LEU A 13 0.95 33.26 4.93
N GLY A 14 0.03 33.02 4.00
CA GLY A 14 -0.97 31.96 4.07
C GLY A 14 -0.71 31.02 2.91
N GLU A 15 -0.44 29.75 3.21
CA GLU A 15 -0.33 28.71 2.19
C GLU A 15 -1.55 28.77 1.24
N GLU A 16 -1.26 28.86 -0.06
CA GLU A 16 -2.27 28.92 -1.12
C GLU A 16 -3.10 27.64 -1.14
N SER A 17 -4.16 27.59 -0.34
CA SER A 17 -5.17 26.56 -0.40
C SER A 17 -6.32 27.02 -1.29
N ILE A 18 -6.71 26.17 -2.24
CA ILE A 18 -7.76 26.45 -3.21
C ILE A 18 -9.01 25.68 -2.83
N TYR A 19 -10.14 26.37 -2.75
CA TYR A 19 -11.44 25.75 -2.49
C TYR A 19 -12.14 25.42 -3.80
N VAL A 20 -12.59 24.17 -3.93
CA VAL A 20 -13.21 23.64 -5.15
C VAL A 20 -14.47 22.85 -4.84
N PHE A 21 -15.32 22.67 -5.85
CA PHE A 21 -16.56 21.91 -5.76
C PHE A 21 -16.58 20.81 -6.82
N PRO A 22 -15.81 19.73 -6.60
CA PRO A 22 -15.59 18.72 -7.62
C PRO A 22 -16.87 17.97 -7.99
N GLU A 23 -16.95 17.58 -9.26
CA GLU A 23 -18.05 16.83 -9.86
C GLU A 23 -17.55 15.52 -10.43
N VAL A 24 -18.27 14.43 -10.16
CA VAL A 24 -17.93 13.09 -10.65
C VAL A 24 -18.96 12.68 -11.68
N TYR A 25 -18.49 12.42 -12.89
CA TYR A 25 -19.29 11.92 -13.99
C TYR A 25 -19.00 10.44 -14.19
N GLU A 26 -20.06 9.65 -14.26
CA GLU A 26 -20.00 8.20 -14.47
C GLU A 26 -20.77 7.84 -15.74
N GLU A 27 -20.25 6.90 -16.51
CA GLU A 27 -20.92 6.44 -17.72
C GLU A 27 -22.14 5.55 -17.38
N ARG A 28 -23.26 5.75 -18.09
CA ARG A 28 -24.54 5.09 -17.79
C ARG A 28 -24.53 3.56 -17.98
N GLN A 29 -23.50 2.97 -18.59
CA GLN A 29 -23.42 1.56 -18.98
C GLN A 29 -22.33 0.75 -18.25
N GLY A 30 -22.01 1.11 -17.00
CA GLY A 30 -21.33 0.18 -16.08
C GLY A 30 -19.81 0.06 -16.26
N THR A 31 -19.15 1.09 -16.79
CA THR A 31 -17.68 1.12 -16.86
C THR A 31 -17.04 1.45 -15.51
N SER A 32 -15.82 0.94 -15.32
CA SER A 32 -14.91 1.19 -14.19
C SER A 32 -14.23 2.56 -14.24
N GLU A 33 -14.64 3.42 -15.17
CA GLU A 33 -14.04 4.71 -15.45
C GLU A 33 -14.94 5.86 -14.98
N LYS A 34 -14.33 6.94 -14.50
CA LYS A 34 -15.02 8.16 -14.07
C LYS A 34 -14.27 9.37 -14.59
N VAL A 35 -14.99 10.46 -14.83
CA VAL A 35 -14.37 11.76 -15.05
C VAL A 35 -14.60 12.60 -13.81
N LEU A 36 -13.51 13.01 -13.17
CA LEU A 36 -13.55 13.92 -12.02
C LEU A 36 -13.22 15.33 -12.51
N VAL A 37 -14.21 16.21 -12.54
CA VAL A 37 -14.04 17.63 -12.86
C VAL A 37 -13.81 18.37 -11.56
N ILE A 38 -12.68 19.06 -11.42
CA ILE A 38 -12.29 19.73 -10.18
C ILE A 38 -12.67 21.20 -10.23
N HIS A 39 -12.35 21.86 -11.36
CA HIS A 39 -12.83 23.18 -11.75
C HIS A 39 -12.73 23.30 -13.27
N ASP A 40 -13.19 24.44 -13.83
CA ASP A 40 -13.14 24.69 -15.27
C ASP A 40 -11.69 24.55 -15.80
N GLY A 41 -11.51 23.68 -16.79
CA GLY A 41 -10.20 23.41 -17.40
C GLY A 41 -9.31 22.39 -16.68
N TYR A 42 -9.74 21.84 -15.53
CA TYR A 42 -8.99 20.78 -14.85
C TYR A 42 -9.89 19.59 -14.48
N SER A 43 -9.64 18.47 -15.17
CA SER A 43 -10.35 17.21 -14.97
C SER A 43 -9.40 16.02 -15.03
N LEU A 44 -9.72 14.96 -14.28
CA LEU A 44 -8.98 13.71 -14.25
C LEU A 44 -9.80 12.57 -14.84
N ASN A 45 -9.12 11.72 -15.61
CA ASN A 45 -9.71 10.51 -16.19
C ASN A 45 -9.36 9.33 -15.29
N LEU A 46 -10.32 8.99 -14.43
CA LEU A 46 -10.13 8.04 -13.36
C LEU A 46 -10.42 6.62 -13.82
N ARG A 47 -9.49 5.71 -13.57
CA ARG A 47 -9.65 4.27 -13.72
C ARG A 47 -9.50 3.60 -12.37
N ARG A 48 -10.17 2.46 -12.15
CA ARG A 48 -9.93 1.66 -10.95
C ARG A 48 -8.45 1.35 -10.78
N ALA A 49 -7.98 1.47 -9.55
CA ALA A 49 -6.62 1.13 -9.17
C ALA A 49 -6.62 -0.07 -8.23
N SER A 50 -5.48 -0.73 -8.15
CA SER A 50 -5.21 -1.79 -7.18
C SER A 50 -3.75 -1.70 -6.76
N VAL A 51 -3.51 -1.90 -5.48
CA VAL A 51 -2.25 -1.84 -4.75
C VAL A 51 -2.27 -2.77 -3.52
N LEU A 52 -3.42 -3.30 -3.10
CA LEU A 52 -3.56 -4.24 -1.99
C LEU A 52 -3.64 -5.67 -2.50
N ALA A 53 -3.08 -6.61 -1.75
CA ALA A 53 -3.27 -8.03 -2.02
C ALA A 53 -4.74 -8.47 -1.78
N ASP A 54 -5.20 -9.46 -2.56
CA ASP A 54 -6.54 -10.08 -2.40
C ASP A 54 -6.83 -10.43 -0.93
N THR A 55 -5.85 -11.06 -0.28
CA THR A 55 -5.85 -11.32 1.16
C THR A 55 -4.80 -10.44 1.82
N LEU A 56 -5.26 -9.33 2.37
CA LEU A 56 -4.44 -8.34 3.06
C LEU A 56 -4.36 -8.69 4.55
N LEU A 57 -3.14 -8.67 5.11
CA LEU A 57 -2.95 -8.77 6.56
C LEU A 57 -2.98 -7.36 7.18
N LEU A 58 -3.93 -7.12 8.07
CA LEU A 58 -3.90 -5.99 9.00
C LEU A 58 -3.32 -6.49 10.32
N ARG A 59 -2.24 -5.85 10.78
CA ARG A 59 -1.62 -6.16 12.06
C ARG A 59 -1.69 -4.95 12.97
N ASP A 60 -2.24 -5.15 14.17
CA ASP A 60 -2.20 -4.15 15.23
C ASP A 60 -1.30 -4.66 16.37
N GLU A 61 -0.22 -3.94 16.66
CA GLU A 61 0.65 -4.21 17.81
C GLU A 61 0.26 -3.29 18.97
N THR A 62 -0.26 -3.89 20.04
CA THR A 62 -0.78 -3.20 21.22
C THR A 62 0.00 -3.61 22.48
N GLU A 63 -0.33 -3.01 23.64
CA GLU A 63 0.29 -3.40 24.91
C GLU A 63 -0.03 -4.84 25.31
N ASP A 64 -1.20 -5.35 24.89
CA ASP A 64 -1.70 -6.69 25.22
C ASP A 64 -1.18 -7.77 24.24
N GLY A 65 -0.54 -7.37 23.15
CA GLY A 65 0.06 -8.25 22.16
C GLY A 65 -0.24 -7.86 20.71
N ILE A 66 -0.11 -8.83 19.81
CA ILE A 66 -0.30 -8.66 18.37
C ILE A 66 -1.65 -9.22 17.96
N ILE A 67 -2.43 -8.43 17.23
CA ILE A 67 -3.71 -8.83 16.64
C ILE A 67 -3.55 -8.86 15.12
N ASP A 68 -3.62 -10.06 14.54
CA ASP A 68 -3.61 -10.27 13.09
C ASP A 68 -5.02 -10.46 12.56
N THR A 69 -5.43 -9.62 11.61
CA THR A 69 -6.72 -9.70 10.92
C THR A 69 -6.49 -9.82 9.41
N TYR A 70 -6.99 -10.90 8.81
CA TYR A 70 -6.96 -11.05 7.35
C TYR A 70 -8.25 -10.49 6.75
N VAL A 71 -8.12 -9.59 5.78
CA VAL A 71 -9.24 -8.92 5.13
C VAL A 71 -9.17 -9.07 3.61
N ASP A 72 -10.32 -8.89 2.96
CA ASP A 72 -10.42 -8.84 1.50
C ASP A 72 -9.98 -7.46 1.01
N GLY A 73 -8.82 -7.40 0.34
CA GLY A 73 -8.26 -6.16 -0.20
C GLY A 73 -9.22 -5.46 -1.16
N ALA A 74 -9.96 -6.22 -1.97
CA ALA A 74 -10.90 -5.65 -2.94
C ALA A 74 -12.02 -4.82 -2.29
N GLN A 75 -12.37 -5.11 -1.02
CA GLN A 75 -13.33 -4.30 -0.28
C GLN A 75 -12.80 -2.89 0.04
N TYR A 76 -11.52 -2.77 0.34
CA TYR A 76 -10.88 -1.48 0.63
C TYR A 76 -10.60 -0.70 -0.67
N GLU A 77 -10.41 -1.39 -1.80
CA GLU A 77 -10.12 -0.77 -3.11
C GLU A 77 -11.35 -0.42 -3.94
N ARG A 78 -12.57 -0.79 -3.51
CA ARG A 78 -13.80 -0.59 -4.29
C ARG A 78 -14.06 0.86 -4.73
N HIS A 79 -13.43 1.83 -4.07
CA HIS A 79 -13.51 3.25 -4.35
C HIS A 79 -12.14 3.87 -4.70
N LEU A 80 -11.11 3.05 -4.95
CA LEU A 80 -9.77 3.49 -5.27
C LEU A 80 -9.61 3.67 -6.79
N TYR A 81 -9.14 4.85 -7.19
CA TYR A 81 -8.96 5.25 -8.57
C TYR A 81 -7.59 5.89 -8.78
N LYS A 82 -7.11 5.79 -10.02
CA LYS A 82 -5.90 6.46 -10.49
C LYS A 82 -6.12 7.19 -11.81
N ASP A 83 -5.31 8.21 -12.03
CA ASP A 83 -5.02 8.76 -13.36
C ASP A 83 -3.51 8.66 -13.55
N ALA A 84 -3.05 7.73 -14.38
CA ALA A 84 -1.63 7.45 -14.54
C ALA A 84 -0.86 8.61 -15.22
N LEU A 85 -1.53 9.35 -16.11
CA LEU A 85 -0.92 10.47 -16.83
C LEU A 85 -0.67 11.63 -15.88
N ASN A 86 -1.65 11.91 -15.01
CA ASN A 86 -1.57 12.98 -14.03
C ASN A 86 -0.94 12.55 -12.70
N GLN A 87 -0.55 11.27 -12.56
CA GLN A 87 -0.03 10.69 -11.31
C GLN A 87 -1.00 10.88 -10.13
N ALA A 88 -2.31 10.79 -10.40
CA ALA A 88 -3.35 10.95 -9.39
C ALA A 88 -3.65 9.61 -8.70
N SER A 89 -3.77 9.65 -7.37
CA SER A 89 -4.13 8.53 -6.50
C SER A 89 -5.28 8.98 -5.60
N LEU A 90 -6.49 8.50 -5.86
CA LEU A 90 -7.71 9.06 -5.28
C LEU A 90 -8.67 7.99 -4.76
N LEU A 91 -9.25 8.27 -3.60
CA LEU A 91 -10.42 7.59 -3.09
C LEU A 91 -11.64 8.43 -3.46
N VAL A 92 -12.51 7.87 -4.29
CA VAL A 92 -13.73 8.50 -4.80
C VAL A 92 -14.93 7.69 -4.31
N ALA A 93 -15.34 7.94 -3.06
CA ALA A 93 -16.38 7.18 -2.40
C ALA A 93 -17.74 7.88 -2.50
N PRO A 94 -18.80 7.19 -2.95
CA PRO A 94 -20.13 7.77 -3.03
C PRO A 94 -20.70 8.10 -1.64
N ARG A 95 -21.52 9.14 -1.59
CA ARG A 95 -22.30 9.64 -0.44
C ARG A 95 -23.79 9.72 -0.84
N SER A 96 -24.65 10.13 0.09
CA SER A 96 -26.07 10.36 -0.19
C SER A 96 -26.27 11.43 -1.27
N GLU A 97 -27.38 11.36 -2.00
CA GLU A 97 -27.79 12.36 -3.01
C GLU A 97 -26.82 12.50 -4.19
N GLY A 98 -26.08 11.45 -4.56
CA GLY A 98 -25.16 11.47 -5.71
C GLY A 98 -23.88 12.29 -5.47
N LYS A 99 -23.56 12.59 -4.21
CA LYS A 99 -22.34 13.30 -3.81
C LYS A 99 -21.19 12.32 -3.63
N TYR A 100 -19.95 12.81 -3.63
CA TYR A 100 -18.76 12.00 -3.39
C TYR A 100 -17.89 12.59 -2.27
N LYS A 101 -17.24 11.70 -1.50
CA LYS A 101 -16.07 12.01 -0.67
C LYS A 101 -14.86 11.75 -1.56
N ILE A 102 -14.08 12.79 -1.85
CA ILE A 102 -12.86 12.68 -2.65
C ILE A 102 -11.68 13.01 -1.74
N VAL A 103 -10.76 12.05 -1.58
CA VAL A 103 -9.55 12.20 -0.79
C VAL A 103 -8.37 11.63 -1.56
N GLY A 104 -7.21 12.29 -1.51
CA GLY A 104 -5.95 11.74 -1.97
C GLY A 104 -5.11 12.77 -2.71
N LEU A 105 -4.30 12.30 -3.66
CA LEU A 105 -3.34 13.07 -4.43
C LEU A 105 -3.90 13.31 -5.84
N LEU A 106 -4.01 14.58 -6.23
CA LEU A 106 -4.42 14.99 -7.58
C LEU A 106 -3.28 14.82 -8.58
N ASN A 107 -2.05 14.89 -8.08
CA ASN A 107 -0.78 14.65 -8.75
C ASN A 107 0.31 14.53 -7.65
N LEU A 108 1.59 14.57 -8.03
CA LEU A 108 2.72 14.43 -7.09
C LEU A 108 2.96 15.65 -6.18
N THR A 109 2.24 16.75 -6.39
CA THR A 109 2.48 18.05 -5.71
C THR A 109 1.26 18.55 -4.93
N HIS A 110 0.05 18.08 -5.23
CA HIS A 110 -1.19 18.59 -4.64
C HIS A 110 -2.09 17.46 -4.15
N ARG A 111 -2.65 17.64 -2.95
CA ARG A 111 -3.66 16.78 -2.36
C ARG A 111 -5.03 17.45 -2.35
N ILE A 112 -6.08 16.64 -2.29
CA ILE A 112 -7.48 17.08 -2.14
C ILE A 112 -8.12 16.40 -0.94
N GLU A 113 -8.91 17.15 -0.18
CA GLU A 113 -9.66 16.64 0.97
C GLU A 113 -11.00 17.37 1.14
N PRO A 114 -12.04 16.72 1.67
CA PRO A 114 -13.32 17.35 1.94
C PRO A 114 -13.20 18.30 3.14
N LEU A 115 -13.87 19.46 3.08
CA LEU A 115 -14.04 20.30 4.26
C LEU A 115 -15.11 19.74 5.18
N THR A 116 -14.86 19.79 6.48
CA THR A 116 -15.77 19.33 7.53
C THR A 116 -16.79 20.39 7.95
N SER A 117 -16.63 21.66 7.56
CA SER A 117 -17.52 22.76 7.94
C SER A 117 -18.71 22.93 6.98
N SER A 118 -19.83 23.35 7.57
CA SER A 118 -21.21 23.30 7.05
C SER A 118 -21.57 24.28 5.91
N GLU A 119 -20.61 24.90 5.24
CA GLU A 119 -20.88 25.85 4.15
C GLU A 119 -21.04 25.12 2.82
N ARG A 120 -22.28 24.72 2.56
CA ARG A 120 -22.67 24.15 1.27
C ARG A 120 -22.73 25.26 0.22
N SER A 121 -22.26 24.98 -1.00
CA SER A 121 -22.56 25.87 -2.14
C SER A 121 -24.08 26.03 -2.31
N SER A 122 -24.51 27.07 -3.02
CA SER A 122 -25.92 27.26 -3.43
C SER A 122 -26.52 26.05 -4.17
N ALA A 123 -25.67 25.22 -4.81
CA ALA A 123 -26.04 23.98 -5.48
C ALA A 123 -25.95 22.71 -4.58
N GLY A 124 -25.74 22.86 -3.27
CA GLY A 124 -25.69 21.75 -2.30
C GLY A 124 -24.44 20.86 -2.37
N ARG A 125 -23.39 21.30 -3.08
CA ARG A 125 -22.10 20.60 -3.30
C ARG A 125 -21.21 20.63 -2.07
N ASN A 126 -20.40 19.58 -1.91
CA ASN A 126 -19.43 19.45 -0.83
C ASN A 126 -18.14 20.21 -1.19
N PRO A 127 -17.78 21.26 -0.45
CA PRO A 127 -16.51 21.93 -0.67
C PRO A 127 -15.34 20.99 -0.36
N HIS A 128 -14.33 21.04 -1.21
CA HIS A 128 -13.05 20.39 -1.01
C HIS A 128 -11.96 21.44 -1.00
N ARG A 129 -10.89 21.16 -0.26
CA ARG A 129 -9.67 21.97 -0.24
C ARG A 129 -8.58 21.24 -1.01
N ILE A 130 -7.92 21.97 -1.89
CA ILE A 130 -6.68 21.56 -2.53
C ILE A 130 -5.55 22.27 -1.80
N SER A 131 -4.56 21.50 -1.36
CA SER A 131 -3.36 21.98 -0.70
C SER A 131 -2.13 21.40 -1.40
N LYS A 132 -1.03 22.15 -1.41
CA LYS A 132 0.28 21.61 -1.80
C LYS A 132 0.70 20.54 -0.79
N VAL A 133 1.33 19.48 -1.27
CA VAL A 133 2.04 18.52 -0.41
C VAL A 133 3.38 19.14 -0.09
N ILE A 134 3.63 19.39 1.20
CA ILE A 134 4.91 19.89 1.67
C ILE A 134 5.90 18.73 1.66
N VAL A 135 6.99 18.89 0.91
CA VAL A 135 8.14 17.98 0.94
C VAL A 135 9.14 18.57 1.92
N GLU A 136 9.61 17.77 2.86
CA GLU A 136 10.52 18.21 3.92
C GLU A 136 11.92 18.45 3.35
N ASP A 137 12.57 19.52 3.82
CA ASP A 137 13.97 19.82 3.51
C ASP A 137 14.86 18.90 4.35
N GLY A 138 15.77 18.16 3.71
CA GLY A 138 16.65 17.24 4.41
C GLY A 138 17.54 16.43 3.48
N ILE A 139 18.20 15.43 4.07
CA ILE A 139 19.11 14.54 3.38
C ILE A 139 18.60 13.11 3.40
N TYR A 140 18.90 12.37 2.33
CA TYR A 140 18.77 10.93 2.28
C TYR A 140 20.13 10.30 2.57
N ALA A 141 20.14 9.20 3.32
CA ALA A 141 21.35 8.45 3.59
C ALA A 141 21.19 6.99 3.16
N VAL A 142 22.33 6.31 3.02
CA VAL A 142 22.37 4.87 2.73
C VAL A 142 22.96 4.18 3.95
N ALA A 143 22.34 3.08 4.39
CA ALA A 143 22.88 2.29 5.49
C ALA A 143 24.25 1.72 5.09
N GLU A 144 25.28 1.96 5.90
CA GLU A 144 26.61 1.37 5.69
C GLU A 144 26.46 -0.16 5.63
N GLU A 145 26.88 -0.75 4.51
CA GLU A 145 27.04 -2.20 4.46
C GLU A 145 28.09 -2.56 5.51
N ALA A 146 27.80 -3.55 6.36
CA ALA A 146 28.88 -4.23 7.05
C ALA A 146 29.84 -4.75 5.95
N GLU A 147 30.95 -4.06 5.76
CA GLU A 147 31.97 -4.16 4.69
C GLU A 147 32.57 -5.56 4.45
N HIS A 148 32.04 -6.62 5.04
CA HIS A 148 32.63 -7.95 4.94
C HIS A 148 31.59 -8.99 4.53
N LYS A 149 31.45 -9.19 3.20
CA LYS A 149 31.48 -10.51 2.50
C LYS A 149 30.91 -10.51 1.07
N PHE A 150 30.37 -9.42 0.54
CA PHE A 150 29.78 -9.44 -0.80
C PHE A 150 30.82 -9.35 -1.94
N GLU A 151 31.98 -8.72 -1.71
CA GLU A 151 33.07 -8.68 -2.70
C GLU A 151 33.65 -10.07 -3.02
N GLU A 152 33.55 -11.05 -2.12
CA GLU A 152 34.01 -12.43 -2.40
C GLU A 152 33.07 -13.23 -3.32
N ARG A 153 31.80 -12.81 -3.49
CA ARG A 153 30.89 -13.44 -4.46
C ARG A 153 30.99 -12.84 -5.86
N ALA A 154 31.60 -11.67 -6.01
CA ALA A 154 31.83 -11.02 -7.30
C ALA A 154 32.75 -11.82 -8.24
N ASN A 155 33.43 -12.86 -7.75
CA ASN A 155 34.29 -13.76 -8.55
C ASN A 155 33.70 -15.16 -8.81
N VAL A 156 32.45 -15.44 -8.43
CA VAL A 156 31.84 -16.75 -8.69
C VAL A 156 30.62 -16.60 -9.59
N HIS A 157 30.89 -16.81 -10.88
CA HIS A 157 29.96 -16.93 -12.01
C HIS A 157 29.47 -15.63 -12.67
N ARG A 158 30.23 -15.18 -13.69
CA ARG A 158 29.67 -14.69 -14.96
C ARG A 158 28.76 -15.77 -15.59
N LYS A 159 27.62 -16.07 -14.97
CA LYS A 159 26.44 -16.53 -15.73
C LYS A 159 25.84 -15.26 -16.30
N GLY A 160 25.70 -15.18 -17.62
CA GLY A 160 25.11 -14.01 -18.29
C GLY A 160 23.83 -13.58 -17.56
N GLY A 161 23.73 -12.29 -17.24
CA GLY A 161 22.59 -11.75 -16.48
C GLY A 161 21.27 -12.21 -17.09
N GLN A 162 20.28 -12.46 -16.24
CA GLN A 162 18.96 -12.87 -16.70
C GLN A 162 18.37 -11.81 -17.64
N SER A 163 17.47 -12.18 -18.54
CA SER A 163 16.70 -11.19 -19.30
C SER A 163 15.86 -10.35 -18.34
N LEU A 164 15.65 -9.07 -18.66
CA LEU A 164 14.69 -8.25 -17.93
C LEU A 164 13.29 -8.86 -18.08
N PRO A 165 12.45 -8.82 -17.02
CA PRO A 165 11.05 -9.19 -17.13
C PRO A 165 10.27 -8.11 -17.93
N THR A 166 9.01 -8.39 -18.25
CA THR A 166 8.12 -7.43 -18.93
C THR A 166 7.62 -6.33 -18.01
N ASP A 167 7.34 -6.67 -16.77
CA ASP A 167 6.98 -5.82 -15.64
C ASP A 167 7.54 -6.47 -14.36
N PHE A 168 7.52 -5.75 -13.24
CA PHE A 168 7.85 -6.33 -11.94
C PHE A 168 6.89 -5.83 -10.86
N THR A 169 6.71 -6.62 -9.81
CA THR A 169 5.85 -6.28 -8.67
C THR A 169 6.68 -6.36 -7.41
N ILE A 170 6.55 -5.35 -6.55
CA ILE A 170 7.17 -5.32 -5.22
C ILE A 170 6.08 -5.66 -4.21
N GLU A 171 6.15 -6.86 -3.62
CA GLU A 171 5.31 -7.28 -2.51
C GLU A 171 5.77 -6.61 -1.21
N LEU A 172 5.02 -5.61 -0.73
CA LEU A 172 5.45 -4.72 0.35
C LEU A 172 4.73 -5.01 1.67
N TYR A 173 5.50 -4.99 2.76
CA TYR A 173 5.01 -4.91 4.13
C TYR A 173 5.13 -3.47 4.65
N PHE A 174 4.00 -2.80 4.91
CA PHE A 174 4.00 -1.43 5.40
C PHE A 174 3.90 -1.39 6.93
N ILE A 175 4.79 -0.65 7.59
CA ILE A 175 4.78 -0.43 9.04
C ILE A 175 4.54 1.04 9.32
N SER A 176 3.60 1.32 10.21
CA SER A 176 3.45 2.61 10.87
C SER A 176 3.91 2.48 12.31
N ASP A 177 4.93 3.25 12.69
CA ASP A 177 5.37 3.34 14.07
C ASP A 177 4.31 4.02 14.96
N LEU A 178 4.56 4.12 16.27
CA LEU A 178 3.60 4.71 17.20
C LEU A 178 3.22 6.17 16.84
N GLU A 179 4.17 7.03 16.47
CA GLU A 179 3.85 8.43 16.18
C GLU A 179 3.14 8.59 14.85
N HIS A 180 3.48 7.77 13.85
CA HIS A 180 2.77 7.71 12.58
C HIS A 180 1.34 7.23 12.78
N THR A 181 1.15 6.13 13.53
CA THR A 181 -0.16 5.52 13.77
C THR A 181 -1.13 6.46 14.50
N LYS A 182 -0.62 7.27 15.44
CA LYS A 182 -1.44 8.26 16.19
C LYS A 182 -2.16 9.29 15.32
N LYS A 183 -1.70 9.49 14.07
CA LYS A 183 -2.36 10.40 13.11
C LYS A 183 -3.74 9.91 12.69
N PHE A 184 -4.01 8.61 12.83
CA PHE A 184 -5.26 7.98 12.41
C PHE A 184 -6.19 7.73 13.60
N LYS A 185 -7.45 8.16 13.46
CA LYS A 185 -8.47 7.96 14.50
C LYS A 185 -9.06 6.54 14.47
N LYS A 186 -9.00 5.88 13.32
CA LYS A 186 -9.58 4.56 13.07
C LYS A 186 -8.66 3.76 12.15
N ASN A 187 -8.63 2.44 12.31
CA ASN A 187 -7.87 1.54 11.44
C ASN A 187 -8.28 1.68 9.97
N ALA A 188 -9.56 1.94 9.69
CA ALA A 188 -10.02 2.20 8.33
C ALA A 188 -9.36 3.44 7.71
N ASP A 189 -9.16 4.52 8.48
CA ASP A 189 -8.51 5.75 8.00
C ASP A 189 -7.01 5.49 7.74
N HIS A 190 -6.37 4.67 8.58
CA HIS A 190 -4.99 4.22 8.40
C HIS A 190 -4.81 3.40 7.12
N VAL A 191 -5.69 2.41 6.89
CA VAL A 191 -5.68 1.60 5.66
C VAL A 191 -5.95 2.47 4.43
N GLU A 192 -6.93 3.37 4.46
CA GLU A 192 -7.21 4.31 3.36
C GLU A 192 -5.95 5.15 3.04
N TYR A 193 -5.29 5.68 4.06
CA TYR A 193 -4.09 6.50 3.90
C TYR A 193 -2.93 5.73 3.27
N VAL A 194 -2.56 4.57 3.84
CA VAL A 194 -1.46 3.74 3.35
C VAL A 194 -1.71 3.27 1.91
N THR A 195 -2.97 2.95 1.58
CA THR A 195 -3.39 2.58 0.23
C THR A 195 -3.13 3.72 -0.76
N LEU A 196 -3.56 4.94 -0.45
CA LEU A 196 -3.36 6.12 -1.32
C LEU A 196 -1.88 6.49 -1.45
N PHE A 197 -1.15 6.42 -0.33
CA PHE A 197 0.28 6.70 -0.23
C PHE A 197 1.09 5.76 -1.14
N MET A 198 0.90 4.45 -1.00
CA MET A 198 1.64 3.46 -1.78
C MET A 198 1.16 3.35 -3.23
N LEU A 199 -0.10 3.70 -3.52
CA LEU A 199 -0.55 3.85 -4.91
C LEU A 199 0.19 5.01 -5.61
N SER A 200 0.45 6.12 -4.91
CA SER A 200 1.26 7.22 -5.45
C SER A 200 2.70 6.79 -5.74
N VAL A 201 3.33 6.05 -4.82
CA VAL A 201 4.65 5.44 -5.04
C VAL A 201 4.62 4.49 -6.26
N SER A 202 3.61 3.62 -6.36
CA SER A 202 3.42 2.68 -7.47
C SER A 202 3.26 3.38 -8.83
N LEU A 203 2.61 4.54 -8.88
CA LEU A 203 2.46 5.36 -10.08
C LEU A 203 3.80 5.93 -10.58
N GLN A 204 4.69 6.31 -9.66
CA GLN A 204 6.02 6.81 -10.00
C GLN A 204 6.94 5.69 -10.56
N LEU A 205 6.76 4.44 -10.11
CA LEU A 205 7.47 3.27 -10.66
C LEU A 205 7.09 2.95 -12.12
N GLN A 206 5.98 3.49 -12.64
CA GLN A 206 5.58 3.29 -14.03
C GLN A 206 6.52 3.98 -15.04
N GLN A 207 7.38 4.90 -14.60
CA GLN A 207 8.38 5.54 -15.46
C GLN A 207 9.57 4.62 -15.84
N LEU A 208 9.64 3.45 -15.20
CA LEU A 208 10.70 2.47 -15.39
C LEU A 208 10.43 1.58 -16.61
N HIS A 209 11.50 0.97 -17.13
CA HIS A 209 11.44 0.04 -18.25
C HIS A 209 12.33 -1.17 -17.93
N PRO A 210 11.76 -2.29 -17.46
CA PRO A 210 10.31 -2.57 -17.33
C PRO A 210 9.60 -1.75 -16.24
N PRO A 211 8.28 -1.49 -16.37
CA PRO A 211 7.52 -0.78 -15.35
C PRO A 211 7.36 -1.62 -14.07
N GLY A 212 7.49 -0.97 -12.92
CA GLY A 212 7.31 -1.58 -11.60
C GLY A 212 5.94 -1.28 -11.01
N SER A 213 5.48 -2.08 -10.05
CA SER A 213 4.23 -1.82 -9.29
C SER A 213 4.36 -2.28 -7.84
N ILE A 214 3.59 -1.67 -6.94
CA ILE A 214 3.51 -2.09 -5.53
C ILE A 214 2.30 -3.00 -5.30
N LEU A 215 2.48 -4.06 -4.51
CA LEU A 215 1.42 -4.89 -3.93
C LEU A 215 1.60 -4.99 -2.41
N ILE A 216 0.76 -4.31 -1.64
CA ILE A 216 0.79 -4.33 -0.18
C ILE A 216 0.23 -5.66 0.32
N LYS A 217 1.09 -6.46 0.96
CA LYS A 217 0.73 -7.74 1.58
C LYS A 217 0.21 -7.55 3.00
N ALA A 218 0.70 -6.52 3.67
CA ALA A 218 0.30 -6.21 5.03
C ALA A 218 0.42 -4.73 5.36
N ILE A 219 -0.45 -4.29 6.26
CA ILE A 219 -0.41 -2.97 6.90
C ILE A 219 -0.32 -3.21 8.39
N HIS A 220 0.72 -2.68 9.01
CA HIS A 220 1.02 -2.84 10.43
C HIS A 220 0.89 -1.49 11.13
N GLY A 221 -0.09 -1.35 12.03
CA GLY A 221 -0.24 -0.21 12.94
C GLY A 221 0.30 -0.52 14.33
N THR A 222 0.98 0.44 14.94
CA THR A 222 1.57 0.28 16.27
C THR A 222 0.94 1.24 17.27
N TYR A 223 0.37 0.67 18.33
CA TYR A 223 -0.43 1.36 19.34
C TYR A 223 0.19 1.27 20.75
N THR A 224 1.43 0.81 20.85
CA THR A 224 2.17 0.61 22.09
C THR A 224 3.51 1.37 22.07
N LYS A 225 3.96 1.78 23.25
CA LYS A 225 5.33 2.32 23.43
C LYS A 225 6.39 1.23 23.36
N LYS A 226 6.01 -0.04 23.53
CA LYS A 226 6.92 -1.18 23.44
C LYS A 226 7.10 -1.55 21.98
N GLN A 227 8.05 -0.89 21.31
CA GLN A 227 8.34 -1.11 19.88
C GLN A 227 9.70 -1.80 19.74
N PRO A 228 9.78 -3.15 19.86
CA PRO A 228 11.06 -3.86 19.91
C PRO A 228 11.86 -3.78 18.61
N TYR A 229 11.28 -3.27 17.53
CA TYR A 229 11.91 -3.09 16.24
C TYR A 229 12.34 -1.64 15.96
N VAL A 230 12.11 -0.69 16.88
CA VAL A 230 12.50 0.73 16.74
C VAL A 230 13.51 1.10 17.83
N ASN A 231 14.61 1.73 17.43
CA ASN A 231 15.55 2.35 18.35
C ASN A 231 15.38 3.88 18.33
N LEU A 232 15.42 4.48 19.51
CA LEU A 232 15.23 5.92 19.70
C LEU A 232 16.45 6.53 20.39
N THR A 233 16.76 7.77 20.02
CA THR A 233 17.68 8.61 20.79
C THR A 233 17.08 9.01 22.14
N THR A 234 17.89 9.55 23.04
CA THR A 234 17.42 10.02 24.36
C THR A 234 16.37 11.12 24.28
N ASP A 235 16.38 11.93 23.21
CA ASP A 235 15.41 12.98 22.96
C ASP A 235 14.23 12.54 22.06
N GLY A 236 14.15 11.25 21.72
CA GLY A 236 12.97 10.64 21.11
C GLY A 236 12.92 10.66 19.59
N ARG A 237 14.03 10.99 18.91
CA ARG A 237 14.20 10.78 17.45
C ARG A 237 14.35 9.31 17.14
N LEU A 238 13.93 8.92 15.94
CA LEU A 238 14.15 7.56 15.45
C LEU A 238 15.58 7.41 14.95
N LEU A 239 16.32 6.46 15.51
CA LEU A 239 17.69 6.16 15.09
C LEU A 239 17.64 5.08 14.00
N ALA A 240 17.72 5.51 12.74
CA ALA A 240 17.32 4.74 11.58
C ALA A 240 18.26 3.56 11.30
N ASP A 241 19.58 3.75 11.41
CA ASP A 241 20.59 2.72 11.21
C ASP A 241 20.45 1.58 12.23
N GLU A 242 20.24 1.90 13.51
CA GLU A 242 19.95 0.90 14.52
C GLU A 242 18.56 0.26 14.34
N THR A 243 17.56 1.04 13.90
CA THR A 243 16.22 0.55 13.63
C THR A 243 16.20 -0.47 12.48
N LEU A 244 16.97 -0.25 11.40
CA LEU A 244 17.11 -1.25 10.33
C LEU A 244 17.71 -2.57 10.86
N ILE A 245 18.71 -2.48 11.75
CA ILE A 245 19.28 -3.65 12.42
C ILE A 245 18.21 -4.37 13.26
N GLN A 246 17.43 -3.64 14.06
CA GLN A 246 16.36 -4.24 14.87
C GLN A 246 15.26 -4.87 14.02
N LEU A 247 14.84 -4.24 12.93
CA LEU A 247 13.88 -4.80 11.97
C LEU A 247 14.40 -6.13 11.39
N SER A 248 15.70 -6.24 11.10
CA SER A 248 16.30 -7.47 10.58
C SER A 248 16.35 -8.60 11.62
N MET A 249 16.50 -8.26 12.90
CA MET A 249 16.53 -9.24 14.01
C MET A 249 15.15 -9.53 14.59
N HIS A 250 14.15 -8.70 14.26
CA HIS A 250 12.81 -8.84 14.78
C HIS A 250 12.19 -10.17 14.34
N THR A 251 11.52 -10.84 15.28
CA THR A 251 10.93 -12.16 14.99
C THR A 251 9.60 -12.03 14.27
N TRP A 252 9.69 -11.98 12.94
CA TRP A 252 8.55 -11.97 12.04
C TRP A 252 7.87 -13.34 11.95
N LYS A 253 6.72 -13.51 12.64
CA LYS A 253 6.06 -14.83 12.77
C LYS A 253 5.06 -15.18 11.67
N SER A 254 4.59 -14.24 10.84
CA SER A 254 3.58 -14.53 9.81
C SER A 254 4.19 -14.73 8.43
N SER A 255 3.58 -15.61 7.62
CA SER A 255 4.09 -15.91 6.26
C SER A 255 3.91 -14.73 5.29
N ALA A 256 2.95 -13.83 5.54
CA ALA A 256 2.82 -12.59 4.77
C ALA A 256 3.99 -11.64 5.05
N VAL A 257 4.43 -11.57 6.30
CA VAL A 257 5.62 -10.83 6.72
C VAL A 257 6.87 -11.42 6.05
N LEU A 258 7.09 -12.72 6.23
CA LEU A 258 8.31 -13.39 5.73
C LEU A 258 8.43 -13.40 4.21
N ARG A 259 7.31 -13.45 3.48
CA ARG A 259 7.30 -13.47 2.00
C ARG A 259 7.19 -12.09 1.36
N SER A 260 7.19 -11.01 2.13
CA SER A 260 7.26 -9.68 1.52
C SER A 260 8.67 -9.45 0.98
N ASP A 261 8.75 -8.90 -0.22
CA ASP A 261 9.98 -8.57 -0.93
C ASP A 261 10.74 -7.46 -0.21
N ILE A 262 9.99 -6.50 0.34
CA ILE A 262 10.49 -5.35 1.12
C ILE A 262 9.59 -4.98 2.29
N PHE A 263 10.17 -4.23 3.22
CA PHE A 263 9.55 -3.60 4.36
C PHE A 263 9.80 -2.10 4.30
N TYR A 264 8.73 -1.33 4.46
CA TYR A 264 8.81 0.12 4.59
C TYR A 264 8.19 0.56 5.90
N LEU A 265 8.99 1.18 6.77
CA LEU A 265 8.54 1.77 8.02
C LEU A 265 8.38 3.29 7.83
N ALA A 266 7.13 3.75 7.91
CA ALA A 266 6.79 5.16 8.00
C ALA A 266 6.81 5.58 9.47
N THR A 267 7.56 6.65 9.78
CA THR A 267 7.62 7.22 11.12
C THR A 267 7.03 8.63 11.16
N GLY A 268 6.34 8.93 12.26
CA GLY A 268 5.92 10.30 12.60
C GLY A 268 6.94 11.04 13.46
N ARG A 269 8.16 10.50 13.61
CA ARG A 269 9.27 11.07 14.38
C ARG A 269 10.32 11.64 13.44
N ASP A 270 10.99 12.68 13.91
CA ASP A 270 12.26 13.14 13.36
C ASP A 270 13.28 11.99 13.38
N ALA A 271 13.93 11.72 12.26
CA ALA A 271 14.83 10.61 12.04
C ALA A 271 16.29 11.08 12.12
N ALA A 272 17.13 10.17 12.58
CA ALA A 272 18.54 10.41 12.78
C ALA A 272 19.33 9.15 12.45
N TYR A 273 20.62 9.32 12.21
CA TYR A 273 21.54 8.21 12.00
C TYR A 273 22.93 8.56 12.50
N HIS A 274 23.75 7.55 12.75
CA HIS A 274 25.17 7.77 12.98
C HIS A 274 25.89 8.08 11.67
N HIS A 275 26.57 9.23 11.64
CA HIS A 275 27.45 9.65 10.56
C HIS A 275 28.80 10.05 11.14
N ASN A 276 29.87 9.36 10.75
CA ASN A 276 31.24 9.60 11.25
C ASN A 276 31.34 9.65 12.78
N GLY A 277 30.59 8.78 13.47
CA GLY A 277 30.58 8.69 14.93
C GLY A 277 29.76 9.76 15.65
N ALA A 278 29.07 10.66 14.94
CA ALA A 278 28.13 11.63 15.49
C ALA A 278 26.70 11.36 15.00
N ILE A 279 25.69 11.79 15.75
CA ILE A 279 24.29 11.68 15.34
C ILE A 279 23.96 12.87 14.42
N SER A 280 23.49 12.58 13.21
CA SER A 280 22.92 13.55 12.28
C SER A 280 21.40 13.44 12.28
N SER A 281 20.70 14.56 12.42
CA SER A 281 19.23 14.65 12.50
C SER A 281 18.61 15.39 11.31
N ALA A 282 19.30 15.46 10.18
CA ALA A 282 18.75 16.03 8.94
C ALA A 282 18.16 14.93 8.04
N LEU A 283 17.99 13.72 8.56
CA LEU A 283 17.73 12.51 7.80
C LEU A 283 16.23 12.37 7.51
N LEU A 284 15.87 12.25 6.24
CA LEU A 284 14.49 11.99 5.83
C LEU A 284 14.19 10.48 5.74
N GLY A 285 15.19 9.67 5.39
CA GLY A 285 15.03 8.24 5.19
C GLY A 285 16.37 7.51 5.08
N LEU A 286 16.31 6.20 5.33
CA LEU A 286 17.45 5.30 5.27
C LEU A 286 17.02 3.92 4.77
N ALA A 287 17.77 3.38 3.82
CA ALA A 287 17.59 2.03 3.31
C ALA A 287 18.94 1.38 2.96
N HIS A 288 18.90 0.07 2.75
CA HIS A 288 20.01 -0.66 2.14
C HIS A 288 19.90 -0.61 0.61
N VAL A 289 21.04 -0.49 -0.07
CA VAL A 289 21.09 -0.62 -1.53
C VAL A 289 20.97 -2.09 -1.94
N LYS A 290 20.18 -2.39 -2.98
CA LYS A 290 19.93 -3.77 -3.47
C LYS A 290 19.39 -4.70 -2.35
N GLY A 291 18.65 -4.13 -1.39
CA GLY A 291 18.15 -4.84 -0.22
C GLY A 291 16.93 -5.73 -0.47
N ALA A 292 16.16 -5.49 -1.54
CA ALA A 292 14.98 -6.30 -1.84
C ALA A 292 15.32 -7.80 -2.00
N CYS A 293 14.37 -8.67 -1.62
CA CYS A 293 14.53 -10.13 -1.59
C CYS A 293 15.55 -10.69 -0.58
N ASN A 294 16.22 -9.84 0.23
CA ASN A 294 17.18 -10.28 1.23
C ASN A 294 16.61 -10.10 2.64
N GLU A 295 16.44 -11.20 3.37
CA GLU A 295 15.86 -11.21 4.72
C GLU A 295 16.55 -10.29 5.73
N LYS A 296 17.81 -9.90 5.50
CA LYS A 296 18.56 -9.02 6.41
C LYS A 296 18.54 -7.55 6.00
N THR A 297 18.33 -7.25 4.72
CA THR A 297 18.53 -5.90 4.17
C THR A 297 17.31 -5.35 3.44
N LYS A 298 16.19 -6.07 3.39
CA LYS A 298 14.95 -5.65 2.70
C LYS A 298 14.16 -4.53 3.39
N PHE A 299 14.80 -3.73 4.24
CA PHE A 299 14.16 -2.76 5.13
C PHE A 299 14.52 -1.33 4.72
N ALA A 300 13.52 -0.46 4.74
CA ALA A 300 13.62 0.97 4.59
C ALA A 300 12.84 1.67 5.70
N VAL A 301 13.35 2.82 6.14
CA VAL A 301 12.67 3.73 7.07
C VAL A 301 12.56 5.08 6.40
N GLY A 302 11.40 5.74 6.54
CA GLY A 302 11.21 7.09 6.04
C GLY A 302 10.25 7.91 6.88
N GLU A 303 10.56 9.19 6.99
CA GLU A 303 9.71 10.19 7.64
C GLU A 303 8.44 10.45 6.85
N ASP A 304 7.35 10.63 7.59
CA ASP A 304 6.09 11.16 7.10
C ASP A 304 5.48 11.94 8.26
N ILE A 305 5.88 13.22 8.44
CA ILE A 305 5.68 13.99 9.68
C ILE A 305 4.72 15.16 9.47
N THR A 306 5.08 16.12 8.63
CA THR A 306 4.47 17.45 8.56
C THR A 306 2.99 17.43 8.19
N GLU A 307 2.65 16.78 7.08
CA GLU A 307 1.30 16.79 6.51
C GLU A 307 0.95 15.44 5.85
N PRO A 308 -0.35 15.16 5.59
CA PRO A 308 -0.73 13.99 4.84
C PRO A 308 0.02 13.90 3.51
N PHE A 309 0.64 12.75 3.28
CA PHE A 309 1.43 12.38 2.09
C PHE A 309 2.80 13.06 1.96
N SER A 310 3.29 13.76 2.99
CA SER A 310 4.64 14.36 3.00
C SER A 310 5.75 13.34 2.73
N GLY A 311 5.62 12.13 3.29
CA GLY A 311 6.62 11.05 3.13
C GLY A 311 6.60 10.31 1.79
N VAL A 312 5.71 10.64 0.83
CA VAL A 312 5.62 9.89 -0.44
C VAL A 312 6.92 9.95 -1.24
N HIS A 313 7.59 11.12 -1.24
CA HIS A 313 8.86 11.30 -1.95
C HIS A 313 9.99 10.49 -1.29
N THR A 314 10.08 10.53 0.04
CA THR A 314 10.99 9.68 0.82
C THR A 314 10.76 8.21 0.52
N ALA A 315 9.50 7.74 0.52
CA ALA A 315 9.21 6.34 0.26
C ALA A 315 9.69 5.85 -1.11
N ILE A 316 9.49 6.63 -2.18
CA ILE A 316 9.96 6.24 -3.51
C ILE A 316 11.51 6.30 -3.61
N HIS A 317 12.15 7.22 -2.88
CA HIS A 317 13.61 7.30 -2.78
C HIS A 317 14.18 6.05 -2.12
N GLU A 318 13.70 5.72 -0.92
CA GLU A 318 14.20 4.56 -0.16
C GLU A 318 13.90 3.23 -0.84
N ILE A 319 12.72 3.10 -1.47
CA ILE A 319 12.41 1.93 -2.30
C ILE A 319 13.36 1.87 -3.50
N GLY A 320 13.75 3.01 -4.06
CA GLY A 320 14.79 3.12 -5.08
C GLY A 320 16.12 2.50 -4.65
N HIS A 321 16.57 2.77 -3.42
CA HIS A 321 17.74 2.09 -2.86
C HIS A 321 17.55 0.56 -2.80
N LEU A 322 16.42 0.10 -2.24
CA LEU A 322 16.13 -1.33 -2.11
C LEU A 322 16.14 -2.08 -3.45
N ILE A 323 15.70 -1.43 -4.54
CA ILE A 323 15.70 -2.01 -5.89
C ILE A 323 16.95 -1.66 -6.72
N GLY A 324 17.96 -1.05 -6.09
CA GLY A 324 19.34 -1.09 -6.54
C GLY A 324 19.98 0.23 -6.95
N ALA A 325 19.30 1.38 -6.84
CA ALA A 325 19.93 2.66 -7.08
C ALA A 325 20.79 3.11 -5.90
N LYS A 326 21.87 3.80 -6.23
CA LYS A 326 22.66 4.64 -5.33
C LYS A 326 22.22 6.09 -5.46
N HIS A 327 22.79 6.99 -4.67
CA HIS A 327 22.53 8.41 -4.87
C HIS A 327 23.05 8.89 -6.23
N ASP A 328 22.27 9.76 -6.88
CA ASP A 328 22.75 10.55 -8.00
C ASP A 328 23.89 11.46 -7.52
N GLY A 329 25.01 11.48 -8.24
CA GLY A 329 26.21 12.23 -7.89
C GLY A 329 27.21 11.48 -7.01
N GLU A 330 26.92 10.24 -6.59
CA GLU A 330 27.88 9.40 -5.86
C GLU A 330 29.09 9.03 -6.75
N ASP A 331 28.84 8.71 -8.02
CA ASP A 331 29.89 8.59 -9.04
C ASP A 331 30.06 9.91 -9.79
N TYR A 332 31.05 10.70 -9.35
CA TYR A 332 31.39 12.00 -9.92
C TYR A 332 31.80 11.95 -11.41
N SER A 333 32.16 10.77 -11.94
CA SER A 333 32.53 10.62 -13.35
C SER A 333 31.33 10.68 -14.29
N ILE A 334 30.11 10.39 -13.79
CA ILE A 334 28.89 10.33 -14.61
C ILE A 334 28.15 11.66 -14.54
N VAL A 335 28.60 12.61 -15.38
CA VAL A 335 28.05 13.98 -15.45
C VAL A 335 26.52 14.02 -15.64
N ALA A 336 25.96 13.05 -16.35
CA ALA A 336 24.52 12.96 -16.62
C ALA A 336 23.66 12.75 -15.36
N CYS A 337 24.24 12.29 -14.26
CA CYS A 337 23.54 11.92 -13.03
C CYS A 337 24.08 12.67 -11.82
N ARG A 338 24.61 13.87 -12.04
CA ARG A 338 24.99 14.80 -10.98
C ARG A 338 23.85 15.08 -10.01
N ALA A 339 24.16 15.17 -8.72
CA ALA A 339 23.20 15.45 -7.65
C ALA A 339 22.43 16.75 -7.89
N GLU A 340 23.09 17.78 -8.46
CA GLU A 340 22.50 19.10 -8.71
C GLU A 340 21.37 19.07 -9.76
N ASN A 341 21.24 17.99 -10.52
CA ASN A 341 20.09 17.79 -11.40
C ASN A 341 18.79 17.54 -10.62
N GLY A 342 18.90 17.13 -9.36
CA GLY A 342 17.80 17.07 -8.41
C GLY A 342 16.74 16.03 -8.77
N TYR A 343 17.14 14.84 -9.25
CA TYR A 343 16.24 13.71 -9.51
C TYR A 343 15.80 13.03 -8.21
N ILE A 344 14.90 12.02 -8.29
CA ILE A 344 14.40 11.29 -7.11
C ILE A 344 15.55 10.79 -6.24
N MET A 345 16.62 10.24 -6.82
CA MET A 345 17.76 9.68 -6.06
C MET A 345 18.82 10.73 -5.69
N SER A 346 18.52 12.02 -5.74
CA SER A 346 19.40 13.06 -5.21
C SER A 346 19.61 12.87 -3.69
N PRO A 347 20.83 13.02 -3.16
CA PRO A 347 21.10 12.88 -1.72
C PRO A 347 20.44 13.97 -0.86
N THR A 348 19.90 15.02 -1.50
CA THR A 348 19.18 16.12 -0.85
C THR A 348 17.80 16.27 -1.49
N SER A 349 16.79 16.54 -0.67
CA SER A 349 15.41 16.76 -1.13
C SER A 349 15.26 18.12 -1.84
N GLY A 350 14.12 18.33 -2.49
CA GLY A 350 13.78 19.64 -3.10
C GLY A 350 14.37 19.92 -4.48
N GLY A 351 14.93 18.90 -5.15
CA GLY A 351 15.48 19.03 -6.50
C GLY A 351 14.45 19.41 -7.59
N ILE A 352 14.90 20.08 -8.66
CA ILE A 352 14.04 20.53 -9.77
C ILE A 352 13.35 19.36 -10.52
N ARG A 353 13.98 18.17 -10.50
CA ARG A 353 13.50 16.96 -11.19
C ARG A 353 13.10 15.86 -10.19
N ASN A 354 12.72 16.25 -8.97
CA ASN A 354 12.48 15.37 -7.81
C ASN A 354 11.36 14.34 -8.00
N TYR A 355 10.65 14.35 -9.12
CA TYR A 355 9.62 13.35 -9.47
C TYR A 355 10.04 12.39 -10.59
N LEU A 356 11.29 12.48 -11.06
CA LEU A 356 11.82 11.65 -12.13
C LEU A 356 13.03 10.85 -11.64
N PHE A 357 13.16 9.60 -12.09
CA PHE A 357 14.41 8.86 -11.95
C PHE A 357 15.42 9.29 -13.01
N SER A 358 16.68 9.43 -12.61
CA SER A 358 17.78 9.69 -13.53
C SER A 358 18.04 8.50 -14.46
N LEU A 359 18.87 8.70 -15.48
CA LEU A 359 19.31 7.58 -16.32
C LEU A 359 20.12 6.56 -15.51
N CYS A 360 20.91 7.01 -14.53
CA CYS A 360 21.74 6.13 -13.70
C CYS A 360 20.89 5.27 -12.78
N SER A 361 19.87 5.84 -12.13
CA SER A 361 18.95 5.05 -11.32
C SER A 361 18.27 3.98 -12.17
N LYS A 362 17.78 4.35 -13.37
CA LYS A 362 17.14 3.40 -14.31
C LYS A 362 18.09 2.28 -14.77
N LEU A 363 19.35 2.59 -15.02
CA LEU A 363 20.36 1.59 -15.38
C LEU A 363 20.67 0.66 -14.19
N ALA A 364 20.78 1.20 -12.98
CA ALA A 364 21.02 0.43 -11.76
C ALA A 364 19.85 -0.52 -11.44
N PHE A 365 18.60 -0.06 -11.59
CA PHE A 365 17.41 -0.91 -11.46
C PHE A 365 17.44 -2.05 -12.47
N ASN A 366 17.79 -1.74 -13.72
CA ASN A 366 17.91 -2.74 -14.78
C ASN A 366 19.06 -3.72 -14.53
N GLU A 367 20.15 -3.32 -13.89
CA GLU A 367 21.20 -4.23 -13.46
C GLU A 367 20.70 -5.16 -12.35
N PHE A 368 20.08 -4.60 -11.31
CA PHE A 368 19.54 -5.37 -10.19
C PHE A 368 18.46 -6.35 -10.64
N LEU A 369 17.53 -5.94 -11.51
CA LEU A 369 16.51 -6.81 -12.12
C LEU A 369 17.08 -7.91 -13.02
N ARG A 370 18.36 -7.86 -13.43
CA ARG A 370 19.03 -8.97 -14.10
C ARG A 370 19.80 -9.88 -13.15
N SER A 371 20.07 -9.40 -11.93
CA SER A 371 20.69 -10.18 -10.87
C SER A 371 19.77 -11.32 -10.40
N PRO A 372 20.31 -12.48 -10.01
CA PRO A 372 19.55 -13.48 -9.25
C PRO A 372 19.06 -12.96 -7.89
N ASP A 373 19.69 -11.91 -7.33
CA ASP A 373 19.29 -11.35 -6.03
C ASP A 373 17.93 -10.64 -6.06
N SER A 374 17.38 -10.37 -7.25
CA SER A 374 16.05 -9.76 -7.41
C SER A 374 14.96 -10.77 -7.78
N SER A 375 15.18 -12.07 -7.55
CA SER A 375 14.25 -13.12 -8.00
C SER A 375 12.81 -12.92 -7.50
N CYS A 376 12.63 -12.50 -6.24
CA CYS A 376 11.31 -12.30 -5.65
C CYS A 376 10.46 -11.25 -6.40
N LEU A 377 11.09 -10.22 -6.99
CA LEU A 377 10.41 -9.16 -7.74
C LEU A 377 9.88 -9.62 -9.10
N LYS A 378 10.45 -10.72 -9.63
CA LYS A 378 10.13 -11.30 -10.95
C LYS A 378 9.20 -12.49 -10.82
N ASP A 379 9.33 -13.21 -9.73
CA ASP A 379 8.50 -14.34 -9.37
C ASP A 379 7.15 -13.82 -8.89
N VAL A 380 6.28 -13.46 -9.84
CA VAL A 380 4.90 -13.11 -9.52
C VAL A 380 4.13 -14.39 -9.20
N ILE A 381 4.52 -15.08 -8.13
CA ILE A 381 3.75 -16.17 -7.49
C ILE A 381 2.41 -15.61 -6.95
N SER A 382 2.23 -14.28 -6.95
CA SER A 382 0.98 -13.59 -6.63
C SER A 382 0.23 -12.99 -7.82
N GLN A 383 0.47 -13.48 -9.05
CA GLN A 383 -0.47 -13.26 -10.16
C GLN A 383 -1.73 -14.12 -9.94
N SER A 384 -2.53 -13.74 -8.94
CA SER A 384 -3.97 -13.70 -9.09
C SER A 384 -4.38 -12.62 -10.11
N ARG A 385 -3.67 -12.41 -11.23
CA ARG A 385 -4.18 -11.59 -12.34
C ARG A 385 -5.08 -12.45 -13.22
N ILE A 386 -6.21 -12.85 -12.67
CA ILE A 386 -7.49 -12.96 -13.39
C ILE A 386 -8.52 -12.53 -12.36
N VAL A 387 -9.42 -11.62 -12.74
CA VAL A 387 -10.74 -11.51 -12.11
C VAL A 387 -11.40 -12.87 -12.25
N LEU A 388 -11.11 -13.76 -11.31
CA LEU A 388 -11.96 -14.86 -10.97
C LEU A 388 -12.87 -14.24 -9.92
N LEU A 389 -14.08 -13.87 -10.34
CA LEU A 389 -15.17 -13.87 -9.38
C LEU A 389 -15.07 -15.19 -8.60
N PRO A 390 -15.45 -15.24 -7.32
CA PRO A 390 -15.41 -16.45 -6.48
C PRO A 390 -16.08 -17.72 -7.09
N GLN A 391 -16.68 -17.62 -8.28
CA GLN A 391 -17.26 -18.71 -9.05
C GLN A 391 -16.27 -19.51 -9.91
N ASP A 392 -15.02 -19.05 -10.10
CA ASP A 392 -14.08 -19.74 -11.02
C ASP A 392 -12.87 -20.42 -10.33
N ARG A 393 -12.77 -20.36 -8.99
CA ARG A 393 -11.84 -21.23 -8.22
C ARG A 393 -12.50 -22.46 -7.61
N VAL A 394 -13.82 -22.56 -7.70
CA VAL A 394 -14.50 -23.85 -7.56
C VAL A 394 -14.57 -24.38 -8.98
N PRO A 395 -14.10 -25.61 -9.29
CA PRO A 395 -14.50 -26.24 -10.55
C PRO A 395 -16.00 -26.05 -10.71
N LYS A 396 -16.49 -25.84 -11.94
CA LYS A 396 -17.93 -25.98 -12.25
C LYS A 396 -18.35 -27.43 -11.98
N MET A 397 -18.34 -27.84 -10.72
CA MET A 397 -18.99 -29.03 -10.22
C MET A 397 -20.44 -28.60 -10.08
N GLY A 398 -21.18 -28.85 -11.15
CA GLY A 398 -22.62 -28.87 -11.08
C GLY A 398 -23.02 -29.67 -9.84
N ALA A 399 -23.83 -29.05 -8.98
CA ALA A 399 -24.60 -29.70 -7.93
C ALA A 399 -23.83 -30.73 -7.05
N ALA A 400 -22.96 -30.24 -6.16
CA ALA A 400 -22.79 -30.70 -4.77
C ALA A 400 -21.40 -30.31 -4.25
N VAL A 401 -21.29 -29.22 -3.48
CA VAL A 401 -20.06 -28.95 -2.72
C VAL A 401 -20.08 -29.78 -1.44
N ASN A 402 -19.06 -30.60 -1.24
CA ASN A 402 -18.84 -31.27 0.04
C ASN A 402 -18.30 -30.26 1.06
N ARG A 403 -19.09 -29.96 2.10
CA ARG A 403 -18.76 -28.95 3.12
C ARG A 403 -17.46 -29.27 3.86
N ALA A 404 -17.16 -30.54 4.09
CA ALA A 404 -15.94 -30.97 4.77
C ALA A 404 -14.70 -30.77 3.90
N GLU A 405 -14.81 -31.12 2.61
CA GLU A 405 -13.75 -30.91 1.64
C GLU A 405 -13.47 -29.41 1.43
N TYR A 406 -14.52 -28.58 1.41
CA TYR A 406 -14.37 -27.14 1.32
C TYR A 406 -13.64 -26.56 2.54
N CYS A 407 -13.97 -26.98 3.76
CA CYS A 407 -13.22 -26.60 4.97
C CYS A 407 -11.76 -27.06 4.90
N TRP A 408 -11.50 -28.28 4.44
CA TRP A 408 -10.15 -28.82 4.32
C TRP A 408 -9.32 -28.06 3.28
N GLN A 409 -9.87 -27.79 2.09
CA GLN A 409 -9.20 -27.01 1.05
C GLN A 409 -8.94 -25.56 1.49
N TYR A 410 -9.90 -24.94 2.16
CA TYR A 410 -9.76 -23.56 2.66
C TYR A 410 -8.68 -23.44 3.74
N PHE A 411 -8.49 -24.50 4.54
CA PHE A 411 -7.49 -24.57 5.61
C PHE A 411 -6.47 -25.69 5.38
N ALA A 412 -5.93 -25.82 4.15
CA ALA A 412 -5.13 -26.96 3.71
C ALA A 412 -3.87 -27.30 4.56
N TYR A 413 -3.47 -26.40 5.45
CA TYR A 413 -2.31 -26.55 6.35
C TYR A 413 -2.69 -26.91 7.81
N ARG A 414 -3.98 -27.13 8.10
CA ARG A 414 -4.48 -27.58 9.41
C ARG A 414 -5.47 -28.73 9.20
N GLU A 415 -5.60 -29.60 10.20
CA GLU A 415 -6.70 -30.56 10.21
C GLU A 415 -8.03 -29.83 10.42
N ALA A 416 -8.73 -29.58 9.31
CA ALA A 416 -10.01 -28.87 9.27
C ALA A 416 -11.14 -29.80 8.85
N SER A 417 -12.27 -29.74 9.57
CA SER A 417 -13.50 -30.47 9.26
C SER A 417 -14.72 -29.55 9.36
N TYR A 418 -15.82 -29.91 8.70
CA TYR A 418 -17.06 -29.13 8.78
C TYR A 418 -17.81 -29.42 10.09
N ASP A 419 -18.26 -28.37 10.78
CA ASP A 419 -19.09 -28.45 11.99
C ASP A 419 -20.53 -27.97 11.67
N PRO A 420 -21.54 -28.85 11.74
CA PRO A 420 -22.93 -28.51 11.43
C PRO A 420 -23.66 -27.76 12.56
N VAL A 421 -23.10 -27.69 13.78
CA VAL A 421 -23.82 -27.23 14.98
C VAL A 421 -23.92 -25.70 15.07
N GLY A 422 -23.02 -24.97 14.39
CA GLY A 422 -22.92 -23.50 14.49
C GLY A 422 -23.34 -22.72 13.26
N THR A 423 -23.74 -23.38 12.18
CA THR A 423 -24.22 -22.67 10.99
C THR A 423 -25.63 -22.12 11.25
N ALA A 424 -25.79 -20.79 11.32
CA ALA A 424 -27.07 -20.10 11.52
C ALA A 424 -28.05 -20.38 10.35
N ASP A 425 -29.35 -20.37 10.60
CA ASP A 425 -30.38 -20.78 9.62
C ASP A 425 -30.48 -19.89 8.35
N ASP A 426 -29.68 -18.82 8.20
CA ASP A 426 -29.58 -17.93 7.03
C ASP A 426 -28.29 -18.13 6.20
N GLN A 427 -28.05 -19.38 5.87
CA GLN A 427 -26.75 -20.06 5.83
C GLN A 427 -25.92 -19.91 4.53
N CYS A 428 -25.36 -18.74 4.30
CA CYS A 428 -24.27 -18.56 3.32
C CYS A 428 -22.88 -18.53 3.93
N SER A 429 -22.71 -19.24 5.03
CA SER A 429 -21.44 -19.51 5.69
C SER A 429 -21.34 -20.99 6.08
N PHE A 430 -20.12 -21.52 6.13
CA PHE A 430 -19.78 -22.81 6.70
C PHE A 430 -18.90 -22.60 7.94
N ARG A 431 -19.20 -23.33 9.01
CA ARG A 431 -18.35 -23.38 10.19
C ARG A 431 -17.38 -24.55 10.06
N CYS A 432 -16.09 -24.25 10.10
CA CYS A 432 -15.01 -25.23 10.06
C CYS A 432 -14.40 -25.37 11.46
N LYS A 433 -14.32 -26.60 11.94
CA LYS A 433 -13.58 -26.99 13.14
C LYS A 433 -12.12 -27.23 12.78
N LEU A 434 -11.21 -26.52 13.44
CA LEU A 434 -9.77 -26.63 13.29
C LEU A 434 -9.19 -27.32 14.53
N VAL A 435 -8.39 -28.36 14.33
CA VAL A 435 -7.66 -29.00 15.44
C VAL A 435 -6.33 -28.28 15.63
N GLY A 436 -6.15 -27.60 16.77
CA GLY A 436 -4.89 -26.95 17.13
C GLY A 436 -3.81 -27.97 17.55
N LYS A 437 -2.53 -27.58 17.51
CA LYS A 437 -1.39 -28.43 17.92
C LYS A 437 -1.46 -28.94 19.37
N ASN A 438 -2.29 -28.30 20.20
CA ASN A 438 -2.48 -28.61 21.62
C ASN A 438 -3.74 -29.46 21.86
N GLY A 439 -4.38 -30.00 20.81
CA GLY A 439 -5.61 -30.80 20.88
C GLY A 439 -6.89 -29.98 21.14
N LYS A 440 -6.79 -28.67 21.35
CA LYS A 440 -7.94 -27.78 21.53
C LYS A 440 -8.60 -27.47 20.18
N ALA A 441 -9.92 -27.60 20.11
CA ALA A 441 -10.69 -27.25 18.92
C ALA A 441 -10.90 -25.73 18.83
N GLU A 442 -10.57 -25.17 17.67
CA GLU A 442 -10.90 -23.80 17.26
C GLU A 442 -11.98 -23.87 16.18
N TYR A 443 -12.76 -22.80 16.01
CA TYR A 443 -13.82 -22.74 15.02
C TYR A 443 -13.67 -21.48 14.18
N ALA A 444 -13.81 -21.62 12.87
CA ALA A 444 -13.79 -20.51 11.92
C ALA A 444 -15.08 -20.55 11.09
N GLU A 445 -15.72 -19.40 10.90
CA GLU A 445 -16.80 -19.25 9.92
C GLU A 445 -16.22 -18.72 8.61
N ILE A 446 -16.50 -19.41 7.52
CA ILE A 446 -16.05 -19.05 6.17
C ILE A 446 -17.27 -18.93 5.26
N TRP A 447 -17.18 -18.12 4.21
CA TRP A 447 -18.31 -17.95 3.28
C TRP A 447 -18.57 -19.23 2.48
N ALA A 448 -19.85 -19.60 2.36
CA ALA A 448 -20.28 -20.68 1.49
C ALA A 448 -20.17 -20.23 0.01
N PRO A 449 -19.81 -21.13 -0.91
CA PRO A 449 -19.81 -20.82 -2.33
C PRO A 449 -21.17 -20.36 -2.85
N ASP A 450 -21.14 -19.52 -3.87
CA ASP A 450 -22.33 -19.15 -4.63
C ASP A 450 -23.03 -20.40 -5.18
N ALA A 451 -24.35 -20.29 -5.38
CA ALA A 451 -25.25 -21.33 -5.87
C ALA A 451 -25.53 -22.50 -4.90
N ILE A 452 -24.96 -22.52 -3.70
CA ILE A 452 -25.30 -23.50 -2.66
C ILE A 452 -26.70 -23.24 -2.08
N PRO A 453 -27.57 -24.26 -1.96
CA PRO A 453 -28.84 -24.12 -1.25
C PRO A 453 -28.61 -23.67 0.19
N CYS A 454 -29.16 -22.50 0.52
CA CYS A 454 -29.00 -21.85 1.82
C CYS A 454 -30.27 -21.93 2.68
N ASP A 455 -31.37 -22.42 2.10
CA ASP A 455 -32.64 -22.63 2.78
C ASP A 455 -33.04 -24.10 2.65
N LYS A 456 -33.24 -24.78 3.78
CA LYS A 456 -33.65 -26.19 3.82
C LYS A 456 -35.09 -26.39 3.34
N SER A 457 -35.91 -25.33 3.41
CA SER A 457 -37.33 -25.33 3.04
C SER A 457 -37.60 -24.84 1.61
N ASP A 458 -36.67 -24.10 0.99
CA ASP A 458 -36.79 -23.59 -0.37
C ASP A 458 -35.49 -23.78 -1.18
N ALA A 459 -35.44 -24.85 -1.98
CA ALA A 459 -34.32 -25.17 -2.88
C ALA A 459 -34.08 -24.11 -3.99
N LYS A 460 -35.00 -23.16 -4.19
CA LYS A 460 -34.82 -22.02 -5.12
C LYS A 460 -34.09 -20.86 -4.46
N ARG A 461 -33.75 -20.95 -3.17
CA ARG A 461 -32.88 -19.98 -2.50
C ARG A 461 -31.47 -20.52 -2.43
N LYS A 462 -30.54 -19.75 -2.97
CA LYS A 462 -29.14 -20.11 -3.08
C LYS A 462 -28.26 -18.97 -2.60
N CYS A 463 -27.05 -19.29 -2.17
CA CYS A 463 -26.05 -18.30 -1.85
C CYS A 463 -25.65 -17.50 -3.07
N ARG A 464 -25.57 -16.20 -2.89
CA ARG A 464 -24.98 -15.27 -3.84
C ARG A 464 -24.34 -14.13 -3.07
N SER A 465 -23.01 -14.02 -3.14
CA SER A 465 -22.22 -12.99 -2.45
C SER A 465 -22.48 -12.97 -0.93
N GLY A 466 -22.50 -14.14 -0.30
CA GLY A 466 -22.70 -14.27 1.14
C GLY A 466 -24.15 -14.07 1.62
N VAL A 467 -25.13 -13.95 0.70
CA VAL A 467 -26.55 -13.77 1.05
C VAL A 467 -27.42 -14.86 0.44
N CYS A 468 -28.39 -15.36 1.22
CA CYS A 468 -29.35 -16.36 0.76
C CYS A 468 -30.48 -15.72 -0.08
N LEU A 469 -30.42 -15.85 -1.41
CA LEU A 469 -31.32 -15.17 -2.36
C LEU A 469 -32.07 -16.15 -3.27
N PRO A 470 -33.31 -15.83 -3.70
CA PRO A 470 -33.98 -16.57 -4.78
C PRO A 470 -33.20 -16.49 -6.10
N VAL A 471 -33.17 -17.57 -6.90
CA VAL A 471 -32.39 -17.68 -8.16
C VAL A 471 -32.54 -16.48 -9.12
N ASN A 472 -33.68 -15.79 -9.11
CA ASN A 472 -34.01 -14.70 -10.03
C ASN A 472 -33.82 -13.27 -9.46
N LYS A 473 -33.15 -13.09 -8.31
CA LYS A 473 -32.87 -11.76 -7.75
C LYS A 473 -31.37 -11.48 -7.64
N SER A 474 -30.98 -10.27 -8.02
CA SER A 474 -29.68 -9.68 -7.70
C SER A 474 -29.72 -9.06 -6.29
N PRO A 475 -28.63 -9.10 -5.51
CA PRO A 475 -28.60 -8.49 -4.19
C PRO A 475 -28.90 -6.99 -4.29
N ARG A 476 -29.89 -6.51 -3.53
CA ARG A 476 -30.05 -5.07 -3.29
C ARG A 476 -29.04 -4.68 -2.23
N ILE A 477 -28.08 -3.82 -2.58
CA ILE A 477 -27.08 -3.30 -1.65
C ILE A 477 -27.81 -2.35 -0.68
N GLY A 478 -28.22 -2.88 0.46
CA GLY A 478 -28.93 -2.15 1.49
C GLY A 478 -29.56 -3.11 2.49
N GLN A 479 -29.07 -3.07 3.73
CA GLN A 479 -29.47 -3.82 4.92
C GLN A 479 -28.86 -5.23 5.11
N LYS A 480 -27.78 -5.28 5.89
CA LYS A 480 -27.83 -5.75 7.29
C LYS A 480 -26.48 -5.47 7.96
N ASN A 481 -26.47 -4.50 8.86
CA ASN A 481 -25.52 -4.49 9.98
C ASN A 481 -25.97 -5.61 10.92
N GLN A 482 -25.21 -6.70 11.01
CA GLN A 482 -25.24 -7.54 12.19
C GLN A 482 -23.82 -7.64 12.73
N ILE A 483 -23.63 -6.86 13.79
CA ILE A 483 -22.59 -7.06 14.79
C ILE A 483 -22.78 -8.49 15.32
N ILE A 484 -21.80 -9.35 15.14
CA ILE A 484 -21.72 -10.63 15.84
C ILE A 484 -20.60 -10.47 16.86
N LYS A 485 -20.97 -10.65 18.13
CA LYS A 485 -20.08 -10.57 19.31
C LYS A 485 -19.03 -11.67 19.30
#